data_AF-A0A975MPU8-F1
#
_entry.id   AF-A0A975MPU8-F1
#
_cell.length_a   1.000
_cell.length_b   1.000
_cell.length_c   1.000
_cell.angle_alpha   90.00
_cell.angle_beta   90.00
_cell.angle_gamma   90.00
#
_symmetry.space_group_name_H-M   'P 1'
#
loop_
_entity.id
_entity.type
_entity.pdbx_description
1 polymer ?
#
loop_
_entity_poly.entity_id
_entity_poly.type
_entity_poly.pdbx_seq_one_letter_code
_entity_poly.pdbx_strand_id
1 'polypeptide(L)'
;MAAHLRFDAKTGMVEARTAYGEHTKELLQLNDDAVVQYRLGTLKTVRLYSIEIDQLDRQLKALAGQLRAGKISQAQYEAEEQDINQNLADLLHTLQSHTGQLSLPPLRKKLLGITLIKP
;
A
#
# COMPACT_ATOMS: atom_id res chain seq x y z
N MET A 1 6.51 -20.30 -6.98
CA MET A 1 7.35 -19.13 -7.31
C MET A 1 8.36 -18.79 -6.20
N ALA A 2 7.95 -18.62 -4.93
CA ALA A 2 8.85 -18.22 -3.83
C ALA A 2 10.06 -19.16 -3.54
N ALA A 3 9.99 -20.42 -3.96
CA ALA A 3 11.12 -21.36 -3.83
C ALA A 3 12.26 -21.10 -4.83
N HIS A 4 11.92 -20.56 -6.01
CA HIS A 4 12.87 -20.43 -7.13
C HIS A 4 13.39 -19.00 -7.30
N LEU A 5 12.62 -18.00 -6.87
CA LEU A 5 12.92 -16.59 -7.02
C LEU A 5 12.73 -15.87 -5.67
N ARG A 6 13.64 -14.96 -5.34
CA ARG A 6 13.58 -14.08 -4.16
C ARG A 6 13.76 -12.64 -4.60
N PHE A 7 12.89 -11.75 -4.13
CA PHE A 7 13.09 -10.32 -4.30
C PHE A 7 14.01 -9.76 -3.21
N ASP A 8 15.00 -8.95 -3.59
CA ASP A 8 15.80 -8.13 -2.68
C ASP A 8 15.34 -6.67 -2.75
N ALA A 9 14.74 -6.20 -1.67
CA ALA A 9 14.22 -4.83 -1.57
C ALA A 9 15.34 -3.76 -1.51
N LYS A 10 16.58 -4.12 -1.19
CA LYS A 10 17.70 -3.16 -1.16
C LYS A 10 18.17 -2.80 -2.56
N THR A 11 18.24 -3.80 -3.43
CA THR A 11 18.77 -3.67 -4.80
C THR A 11 17.67 -3.57 -5.86
N GLY A 12 16.44 -3.98 -5.54
CA GLY A 12 15.33 -4.06 -6.50
C GLY A 12 15.41 -5.26 -7.44
N MET A 13 16.39 -6.15 -7.23
CA MET A 13 16.65 -7.30 -8.07
C MET A 13 15.90 -8.55 -7.60
N VAL A 14 15.67 -9.45 -8.53
CA VAL A 14 15.18 -10.80 -8.27
C VAL A 14 16.36 -11.77 -8.35
N GLU A 15 16.66 -12.43 -7.25
CA GLU A 15 17.65 -13.50 -7.15
C GLU A 15 16.99 -14.84 -7.49
N ALA A 16 17.62 -15.63 -8.33
CA ALA A 16 17.21 -17.01 -8.55
C ALA A 16 17.94 -17.95 -7.61
N ARG A 17 17.24 -18.97 -7.12
CA ARG A 17 17.73 -19.98 -6.17
C ARG A 17 17.89 -21.37 -6.76
N THR A 18 17.46 -21.54 -8.00
CA THR A 18 17.42 -22.84 -8.71
C THR A 18 17.63 -22.59 -10.21
N ALA A 19 18.04 -23.61 -10.97
CA ALA A 19 18.21 -23.51 -12.42
C ALA A 19 16.92 -23.06 -13.15
N TYR A 20 15.74 -23.56 -12.72
CA TYR A 20 14.46 -23.10 -13.24
C TYR A 20 14.18 -21.62 -12.93
N GLY A 21 14.61 -21.16 -11.75
CA GLY A 21 14.56 -19.75 -11.37
C GLY A 21 15.45 -18.89 -12.27
N GLU A 22 16.66 -19.35 -12.58
CA GLU A 22 17.57 -18.64 -13.49
C GLU A 22 16.96 -18.52 -14.89
N HIS A 23 16.45 -19.63 -15.44
CA HIS A 23 15.76 -19.61 -16.72
C HIS A 23 14.56 -18.64 -16.73
N THR A 24 13.76 -18.63 -15.65
CA THR A 24 12.61 -17.72 -15.54
C THR A 24 13.06 -16.25 -15.42
N LYS A 25 14.13 -15.98 -14.67
CA LYS A 25 14.72 -14.65 -14.50
C LYS A 25 15.18 -14.06 -15.82
N GLU A 26 15.85 -14.88 -16.65
CA GLU A 26 16.32 -14.50 -17.97
C GLU A 26 15.16 -14.35 -18.97
N LEU A 27 14.27 -15.35 -19.05
CA LEU A 27 13.17 -15.38 -20.00
C LEU A 27 12.23 -14.17 -19.83
N LEU A 28 11.91 -13.82 -18.58
CA LEU A 28 11.05 -12.69 -18.24
C LEU A 28 11.83 -11.38 -18.08
N GLN A 29 13.14 -11.39 -18.31
CA GLN A 29 14.04 -10.25 -18.15
C GLN A 29 13.81 -9.50 -16.82
N LEU A 30 13.67 -10.27 -15.73
CA LEU A 30 13.20 -9.73 -14.46
C LEU A 30 14.12 -8.66 -13.88
N ASN A 31 15.40 -8.65 -14.26
CA ASN A 31 16.39 -7.70 -13.79
C ASN A 31 16.86 -6.74 -14.89
N ASP A 32 16.06 -6.52 -15.93
CA ASP A 32 16.29 -5.40 -16.85
C ASP A 32 16.34 -4.07 -16.08
N ASP A 33 17.23 -3.17 -16.50
CA ASP A 33 17.53 -1.94 -15.77
C ASP A 33 16.28 -1.09 -15.56
N ALA A 34 15.43 -0.96 -16.58
CA ALA A 34 14.20 -0.19 -16.50
C ALA A 34 13.24 -0.77 -15.45
N VAL A 35 13.14 -2.11 -15.39
CA VAL A 35 12.28 -2.82 -14.44
C VAL A 35 12.79 -2.69 -13.01
N VAL A 36 14.12 -2.79 -12.81
CA VAL A 36 14.74 -2.61 -11.50
C VAL A 36 14.54 -1.19 -10.99
N GLN A 37 14.78 -0.17 -11.84
CA GLN A 37 14.57 1.23 -11.47
C GLN A 37 13.10 1.53 -11.15
N TYR A 38 12.17 0.96 -11.92
CA TYR A 38 10.75 1.06 -11.63
C TYR A 38 10.42 0.53 -10.23
N ARG A 39 10.88 -0.68 -9.88
CA ARG A 39 10.63 -1.28 -8.55
C ARG A 39 11.24 -0.45 -7.42
N LEU A 40 12.48 0.02 -7.58
CA LEU A 40 13.11 0.90 -6.59
C LEU A 40 12.33 2.21 -6.42
N GLY A 41 11.81 2.78 -7.52
CA GLY A 41 10.89 3.92 -7.49
C GLY A 41 9.64 3.62 -6.69
N THR A 42 8.95 2.51 -6.98
CA THR A 42 7.76 2.09 -6.25
C THR A 42 8.03 1.88 -4.76
N LEU A 43 9.16 1.26 -4.39
CA LEU A 43 9.55 1.08 -2.99
C LEU A 43 9.77 2.41 -2.27
N LYS A 44 10.37 3.41 -2.95
CA LYS A 44 10.51 4.76 -2.39
C LYS A 44 9.14 5.41 -2.17
N THR A 45 8.23 5.29 -3.15
CA THR A 45 6.87 5.83 -3.04
C THR A 45 6.11 5.19 -1.86
N VAL A 46 6.16 3.86 -1.73
CA VAL A 46 5.56 3.12 -0.60
C VAL A 46 6.11 3.62 0.74
N ARG A 47 7.43 3.86 0.82
CA ARG A 47 8.06 4.39 2.02
C ARG A 47 7.61 5.82 2.33
N LEU A 48 7.45 6.68 1.32
CA LEU A 48 6.97 8.05 1.49
C LEU A 48 5.54 8.06 2.05
N TYR A 49 4.64 7.26 1.48
CA TYR A 49 3.28 7.13 2.00
C TYR A 49 3.25 6.62 3.44
N SER A 50 4.11 5.67 3.79
CA SER A 50 4.20 5.17 5.17
C SER A 50 4.61 6.28 6.15
N ILE A 51 5.57 7.12 5.76
CA ILE A 51 6.02 8.27 6.58
C ILE A 51 4.90 9.30 6.72
N GLU A 52 4.15 9.56 5.65
CA GLU A 52 3.06 10.54 5.66
C GLU A 52 1.89 10.07 6.55
N ILE A 53 1.53 8.79 6.49
CA ILE A 53 0.57 8.16 7.40
C ILE A 53 1.02 8.33 8.86
N ASP A 54 2.29 8.01 9.17
CA ASP A 54 2.83 8.19 10.52
C ASP A 54 2.80 9.66 10.99
N GLN A 55 2.93 10.62 10.07
CA GLN A 55 2.84 12.05 10.38
C GLN A 55 1.40 12.47 10.68
N LEU A 56 0.44 12.04 9.87
CA LEU A 56 -0.99 12.30 10.08
C LEU A 56 -1.48 11.69 11.40
N ASP A 57 -1.04 10.48 11.75
CA ASP A 57 -1.34 9.84 13.04
C ASP A 57 -0.80 10.65 14.24
N ARG A 58 0.38 11.26 14.09
CA ARG A 58 0.94 12.16 15.11
C ARG A 58 0.15 13.46 15.20
N GLN A 59 -0.30 14.00 14.08
CA GLN A 59 -1.14 15.20 14.04
C GLN A 59 -2.48 14.96 14.75
N LEU A 60 -3.16 13.84 14.51
CA LEU A 60 -4.38 13.47 15.24
C LEU A 60 -4.15 13.42 16.75
N LYS A 61 -3.06 12.78 17.19
CA LYS A 61 -2.72 12.72 18.62
C LYS A 61 -2.45 14.11 19.20
N ALA A 62 -1.79 14.99 18.45
CA ALA A 62 -1.53 16.36 18.87
C ALA A 62 -2.83 17.19 18.94
N LEU A 63 -3.72 17.05 17.95
CA LEU A 63 -5.02 17.70 17.90
C LEU A 63 -5.90 17.32 19.10
N ALA A 64 -5.96 16.02 19.43
CA ALA A 64 -6.63 15.54 20.63
C ALA A 64 -6.02 16.13 21.91
N GLY A 65 -4.70 16.32 21.95
CA GLY A 65 -4.01 17.01 23.04
C GLY A 65 -4.40 18.49 23.17
N GLN A 66 -4.56 19.20 22.05
CA GLN A 66 -4.97 20.60 22.02
C GLN A 66 -6.42 20.80 22.49
N LEU A 67 -7.33 19.88 22.11
CA LEU A 67 -8.70 19.88 22.59
C LEU A 67 -8.76 19.68 24.11
N ARG A 68 -8.03 18.69 24.64
CA ARG A 68 -7.94 18.45 26.10
C ARG A 68 -7.35 19.64 26.86
N ALA A 69 -6.43 20.37 26.24
CA ALA A 69 -5.85 21.58 26.79
C ALA A 69 -6.75 22.83 26.64
N GLY A 70 -7.94 22.70 26.04
CA GLY A 70 -8.87 23.80 25.81
C GLY A 70 -8.37 24.85 24.81
N LYS A 71 -7.38 24.52 23.98
CA LYS A 71 -6.77 25.45 23.02
C LYS A 71 -7.58 25.61 21.74
N ILE A 72 -8.42 24.63 21.44
CA ILE A 72 -9.30 24.59 20.27
C ILE A 72 -10.71 24.23 20.73
N SER A 73 -11.70 24.68 19.98
CA SER A 73 -13.10 24.30 20.22
C SER A 73 -13.39 22.89 19.69
N GLN A 74 -14.48 22.29 20.19
CA GLN A 74 -14.95 20.98 19.71
C GLN A 74 -15.25 21.01 18.19
N ALA A 75 -15.82 22.10 17.69
CA ALA A 75 -16.13 22.26 16.26
C ALA A 75 -14.85 22.34 15.40
N GLN A 76 -13.79 22.96 15.91
CA GLN A 76 -12.49 23.01 15.22
C GLN A 76 -11.82 21.63 15.21
N TYR A 77 -11.90 20.90 16.32
CA TYR A 77 -11.40 19.54 16.41
C TYR A 77 -12.08 18.63 15.38
N GLU A 78 -13.42 18.65 15.31
CA GLU A 78 -14.18 17.77 14.41
C GLU A 78 -13.88 18.05 12.93
N ALA A 79 -13.74 19.33 12.56
CA ALA A 79 -13.40 19.70 11.18
C ALA A 79 -11.99 19.22 10.80
N GLU A 80 -10.99 19.47 11.64
CA GLU A 80 -9.61 19.03 11.36
C GLU A 80 -9.45 17.50 11.44
N GLU A 81 -10.14 16.83 12.37
CA GLU A 81 -10.14 15.37 12.48
C GLU A 81 -10.72 14.73 11.20
N GLN A 82 -11.81 15.29 10.67
CA GLN A 82 -12.41 14.80 9.43
C GLN A 82 -11.44 14.91 8.25
N ASP A 83 -10.79 16.07 8.08
CA ASP A 83 -9.83 16.29 6.99
C ASP A 83 -8.62 15.35 7.09
N ILE A 84 -8.06 15.16 8.30
CA ILE A 84 -6.93 14.25 8.51
C ILE A 84 -7.34 12.80 8.25
N ASN A 85 -8.52 12.37 8.72
CA ASN A 85 -9.01 11.01 8.50
C ASN A 85 -9.28 10.72 7.02
N GLN A 86 -9.77 11.69 6.25
CA GLN A 86 -9.96 11.54 4.82
C GLN A 86 -8.61 11.33 4.11
N ASN A 87 -7.61 12.15 4.42
CA ASN A 87 -6.27 12.00 3.86
C ASN A 87 -5.63 10.65 4.24
N LEU A 88 -5.81 10.21 5.49
CA LEU A 88 -5.36 8.89 5.94
C LEU A 88 -6.02 7.76 5.14
N ALA A 89 -7.33 7.83 4.90
CA ALA A 89 -8.05 6.83 4.13
C ALA A 89 -7.52 6.73 2.69
N ASP A 90 -7.28 7.87 2.04
CA ASP A 90 -6.78 7.93 0.66
C ASP A 90 -5.34 7.39 0.55
N LEU A 91 -4.48 7.74 1.50
CA LEU A 91 -3.10 7.24 1.57
C LEU A 91 -3.05 5.74 1.87
N LEU A 92 -3.87 5.26 2.82
CA LEU A 92 -3.96 3.84 3.15
C LEU A 92 -4.47 3.02 1.97
N HIS A 93 -5.49 3.50 1.27
CA HIS A 93 -5.99 2.84 0.06
C HIS A 93 -4.89 2.75 -1.01
N THR A 94 -4.15 3.84 -1.21
CA THR A 94 -3.05 3.87 -2.18
C THR A 94 -1.91 2.91 -1.78
N LEU A 95 -1.52 2.89 -0.51
CA LEU A 95 -0.52 1.97 0.03
C LEU A 95 -0.95 0.50 -0.14
N GLN A 96 -2.21 0.18 0.15
CA GLN A 96 -2.78 -1.15 0.00
C GLN A 96 -2.78 -1.61 -1.46
N SER A 97 -3.00 -0.69 -2.40
CA SER A 97 -2.92 -1.00 -3.84
C SER A 97 -1.51 -1.37 -4.28
N HIS A 98 -0.48 -0.68 -3.77
CA HIS A 98 0.92 -0.97 -4.07
C HIS A 98 1.45 -2.24 -3.39
N THR A 99 0.93 -2.58 -2.21
CA THR A 99 1.37 -3.73 -1.42
C THR A 99 0.55 -5.00 -1.70
N GLY A 100 -0.51 -4.90 -2.50
CA GLY A 100 -1.42 -6.02 -2.77
C GLY A 100 -2.28 -6.42 -1.58
N GLN A 101 -2.44 -5.53 -0.60
CA GLN A 101 -3.30 -5.73 0.57
C GLN A 101 -4.74 -5.24 0.35
N LEU A 102 -5.01 -4.60 -0.79
CA LEU A 102 -6.35 -4.14 -1.13
C LEU A 102 -7.30 -5.33 -1.24
N SER A 103 -8.40 -5.28 -0.49
CA SER A 103 -9.41 -6.34 -0.53
C SER A 103 -10.00 -6.48 -1.93
N LEU A 104 -10.19 -7.72 -2.37
CA LEU A 104 -10.85 -7.99 -3.64
C LEU A 104 -12.27 -7.39 -3.62
N PRO A 105 -12.73 -6.80 -4.74
CA PRO A 105 -14.07 -6.28 -4.82
C PRO A 105 -15.08 -7.43 -4.57
N PRO A 106 -16.23 -7.13 -3.96
CA PRO A 106 -17.24 -8.15 -3.69
C PRO A 106 -17.67 -8.81 -4.99
N LEU A 107 -17.84 -10.14 -4.95
CA LEU A 107 -18.30 -10.89 -6.11
C LEU A 107 -19.66 -10.36 -6.57
N ARG A 108 -19.80 -10.16 -7.87
CA ARG A 108 -21.08 -9.74 -8.47
C ARG A 108 -22.12 -10.82 -8.17
N LYS A 109 -23.24 -10.43 -7.59
CA LYS A 109 -24.35 -11.35 -7.26
C LYS A 109 -25.01 -11.97 -8.51
N LYS A 110 -24.77 -11.37 -9.69
CA LYS A 110 -25.24 -11.87 -10.98
C LYS A 110 -24.12 -11.82 -12.01
N LEU A 111 -23.95 -12.92 -12.74
CA LEU A 111 -23.09 -13.00 -13.91
C LEU A 111 -23.85 -13.75 -15.00
N LEU A 112 -23.98 -13.17 -16.20
CA LEU A 112 -24.64 -13.80 -17.36
C LEU A 112 -26.04 -14.39 -17.05
N GLY A 113 -26.84 -13.70 -16.24
CA GLY A 113 -28.20 -14.14 -15.86
C GLY A 113 -28.26 -15.17 -14.72
N ILE A 114 -27.11 -15.68 -14.25
CA ILE A 114 -27.03 -16.63 -13.14
C ILE A 114 -26.88 -15.86 -11.83
N THR A 115 -27.75 -16.14 -10.85
CA THR A 115 -27.64 -15.56 -9.50
C THR A 115 -26.73 -16.44 -8.65
N LEU A 116 -25.62 -15.89 -8.17
CA LEU A 116 -24.69 -16.59 -7.30
C LEU A 116 -25.26 -16.59 -5.87
N ILE A 117 -25.72 -17.75 -5.41
CA ILE A 117 -26.17 -17.97 -4.04
C ILE A 117 -24.91 -18.10 -3.18
N LYS A 118 -24.79 -17.25 -2.15
CA LYS A 118 -23.69 -17.33 -1.17
C LYS A 118 -23.72 -18.73 -0.52
N PRO A 119 -22.59 -19.44 -0.36
CA PRO A 119 -22.55 -20.62 0.50
C PRO A 119 -22.87 -20.26 1.96
#